data_AF-A0A924YHA7-F1
#
_entry.id   AF-A0A924YHA7-F1
#
_cell.length_a   1.000
_cell.length_b   1.000
_cell.length_c   1.000
_cell.angle_alpha   90.00
_cell.angle_beta   90.00
_cell.angle_gamma   90.00
#
_symmetry.space_group_name_H-M   'P 1'
#
loop_
_entity.id
_entity.type
_entity.pdbx_description
1 polymer ?
#
loop_
_entity_poly.entity_id
_entity_poly.type
_entity_poly.pdbx_seq_one_letter_code
_entity_poly.pdbx_strand_id
1 'polypeptide(L)' 'GGMLAFALSFDEVIVTTFTAGNQQTLPIWIFSQLNRPRDRPVTNVAALFVIATTLIPILLAYRYTRDTQE' A
#
# COMPACT_ATOMS: atom_id res chain seq x y z
N GLY A 1 -15.27 -7.41 8.90
CA GLY A 1 -15.14 -5.96 8.61
C GLY A 1 -13.69 -5.52 8.50
N GLY A 2 -12.89 -5.64 9.56
CA GLY A 2 -11.55 -5.03 9.66
C GLY A 2 -10.55 -5.37 8.54
N MET A 3 -10.40 -6.65 8.15
CA MET A 3 -9.50 -7.03 7.05
C MET A 3 -9.93 -6.48 5.70
N LEU A 4 -11.23 -6.46 5.41
CA LEU A 4 -11.78 -5.89 4.17
C LEU A 4 -11.57 -4.37 4.12
N ALA A 5 -11.81 -3.67 5.24
CA ALA A 5 -11.54 -2.23 5.34
C ALA A 5 -10.05 -1.91 5.21
N PHE A 6 -9.17 -2.77 5.77
CA PHE A 6 -7.73 -2.64 5.61
C PHE A 6 -7.29 -2.84 4.15
N ALA A 7 -7.78 -3.89 3.48
CA ALA A 7 -7.49 -4.14 2.07
C ALA A 7 -7.95 -2.97 1.17
N LEU A 8 -9.10 -2.36 1.48
CA LEU A 8 -9.62 -1.21 0.74
C LEU A 8 -8.85 0.10 1.01
N SER A 9 -8.18 0.23 2.15
CA SER A 9 -7.47 1.49 2.52
C SER A 9 -6.31 1.85 1.60
N PHE A 10 -5.71 0.87 0.92
CA PHE A 10 -4.56 1.11 0.02
C PHE A 10 -4.96 1.39 -1.44
N ASP A 11 -6.19 1.04 -1.84
CA ASP A 11 -6.69 1.24 -3.21
C ASP A 11 -7.23 2.67 -3.45
N GLU A 12 -7.20 3.53 -2.41
CA GLU A 12 -7.61 4.92 -2.53
C GLU A 12 -6.70 5.80 -3.40
N VAL A 13 -5.63 5.27 -3.99
CA VAL A 13 -4.72 5.96 -4.94
C VAL A 13 -5.46 6.85 -5.94
N ILE A 14 -6.55 6.33 -6.52
CA ILE A 14 -7.35 7.05 -7.51
C ILE A 14 -8.05 8.23 -6.85
N VAL A 15 -8.66 8.03 -5.68
CA VAL A 15 -9.33 9.08 -4.90
C VAL A 15 -8.33 10.14 -4.45
N THR A 16 -7.14 9.74 -3.97
CA THR A 16 -6.10 10.69 -3.54
C THR A 16 -5.62 11.56 -4.70
N THR A 17 -5.57 11.01 -5.92
CA THR A 17 -5.20 11.80 -7.11
C THR A 17 -6.23 12.90 -7.42
N PHE A 18 -7.51 12.69 -7.08
CA PHE A 18 -8.57 13.68 -7.26
C PHE A 18 -8.73 14.64 -6.08
N THR A 19 -8.39 14.23 -4.85
CA THR A 19 -8.60 15.03 -3.63
C THR A 19 -7.36 15.76 -3.11
N ALA A 20 -6.14 15.28 -3.39
CA ALA A 20 -4.90 15.85 -2.84
C ALA A 20 -4.46 17.18 -3.47
N GLY A 21 -5.05 17.58 -4.61
CA GLY A 21 -4.69 18.82 -5.30
C GLY A 21 -3.21 18.89 -5.67
N ASN A 22 -2.50 19.92 -5.19
CA ASN A 22 -1.07 20.12 -5.50
C ASN A 22 -0.12 19.41 -4.51
N GLN A 23 -0.64 18.62 -3.56
CA GLN A 23 0.18 17.95 -2.56
C GLN A 23 0.64 16.58 -3.06
N GLN A 24 1.95 16.35 -3.02
CA GLN A 24 2.51 15.07 -3.38
C GLN A 24 2.40 14.10 -2.18
N THR A 25 1.42 13.20 -2.26
CA THR A 25 1.25 12.10 -1.29
C THR A 25 2.12 10.91 -1.69
N LEU A 26 2.33 9.97 -0.76
CA LEU A 26 3.14 8.78 -1.01
C LEU A 26 2.70 7.98 -2.25
N PRO A 27 1.39 7.73 -2.49
CA PRO A 27 0.96 7.02 -3.69
C PRO A 27 1.12 7.85 -4.98
N ILE A 28 0.85 9.16 -4.94
CA ILE A 28 1.06 10.08 -6.08
C ILE A 28 2.56 10.15 -6.42
N TRP A 29 3.43 10.14 -5.40
CA TRP A 29 4.88 10.10 -5.58
C TRP A 29 5.30 8.80 -6.26
N ILE A 30 4.89 7.62 -5.76
CA ILE A 30 5.20 6.32 -6.37
C ILE A 30 4.73 6.29 -7.84
N PHE A 31 3.51 6.79 -8.10
CA PHE A 31 2.98 6.89 -9.47
C PHE A 31 3.81 7.81 -10.37
N SER A 32 4.27 8.95 -9.85
CA SER A 32 5.15 9.85 -10.60
C SER A 32 6.50 9.21 -10.93
N GLN A 33 7.04 8.36 -10.05
CA GLN A 33 8.30 7.63 -10.26
C GLN A 33 8.16 6.53 -11.32
N LEU A 34 6.97 5.96 -11.53
CA LEU A 34 6.70 5.03 -12.63
C LEU A 34 6.79 5.72 -14.00
N ASN A 35 6.25 6.94 -14.10
CA ASN A 35 6.23 7.70 -15.36
C ASN A 35 7.56 8.42 -15.66
N ARG A 36 8.30 8.86 -14.63
CA ARG A 36 9.63 9.46 -14.76
C ARG A 36 10.53 9.01 -13.60
N PRO A 37 11.21 7.85 -13.74
CA PRO A 37 12.04 7.32 -12.67
C PRO A 37 13.30 8.16 -12.50
N ARG A 38 13.36 8.94 -11.42
CA ARG A 38 14.54 9.76 -11.07
C ARG A 38 15.45 9.04 -10.08
N ASP A 39 14.87 8.32 -9.12
CA ASP A 39 15.60 7.64 -8.03
C ASP A 39 15.09 6.20 -7.78
N ARG A 40 15.46 5.28 -8.69
CA ARG A 40 15.04 3.85 -8.61
C ARG A 40 15.35 3.16 -7.26
N PRO A 41 16.50 3.40 -6.59
CA PRO A 41 16.80 2.73 -5.33
C PRO A 41 15.83 3.13 -4.20
N VAL A 42 15.50 4.42 -4.12
CA VAL A 42 14.62 4.95 -3.07
C VAL A 42 13.19 4.45 -3.28
N THR A 43 12.71 4.47 -4.52
CA THR A 43 11.37 3.96 -4.88
C THR A 43 11.24 2.47 -4.58
N ASN A 44 12.28 1.67 -4.79
CA ASN A 44 12.24 0.23 -4.50
C ASN A 44 12.13 -0.05 -2.99
N VAL A 45 12.86 0.70 -2.16
CA VAL A 45 12.77 0.59 -0.70
C VAL A 45 11.39 1.03 -0.22
N ALA A 46 10.87 2.16 -0.71
CA ALA A 46 9.53 2.63 -0.37
C ALA A 46 8.44 1.61 -0.77
N ALA A 47 8.56 1.03 -1.97
CA ALA A 47 7.64 -0.01 -2.44
C ALA A 47 7.67 -1.26 -1.54
N LEU A 48 8.87 -1.68 -1.10
CA LEU A 48 9.02 -2.79 -0.15
C LEU A 48 8.30 -2.50 1.17
N PHE A 49 8.42 -1.30 1.72
CA PHE A 49 7.73 -0.90 2.95
C PHE A 49 6.20 -0.93 2.80
N VAL A 50 5.68 -0.42 1.68
CA VAL A 50 4.24 -0.47 1.39
C VAL A 50 3.75 -1.91 1.34
N ILE A 51 4.43 -2.76 0.55
CA ILE A 51 4.09 -4.18 0.42
C ILE A 51 4.15 -4.88 1.77
N ALA A 52 5.20 -4.67 2.57
CA ALA A 52 5.34 -5.27 3.89
C ALA A 52 4.21 -4.84 4.83
N THR A 53 3.88 -3.54 4.85
CA THR A 53 2.82 -2.99 5.70
C THR A 53 1.46 -3.59 5.33
N THR A 54 1.20 -3.85 4.04
CA THR A 54 -0.05 -4.50 3.59
C THR A 54 -0.04 -6.01 3.83
N LEU A 55 1.06 -6.70 3.54
CA LEU A 55 1.12 -8.16 3.62
C LEU A 55 1.22 -8.70 5.04
N ILE A 56 1.95 -8.02 5.95
CA ILE A 56 2.15 -8.51 7.32
C ILE A 56 0.80 -8.72 8.04
N PRO A 57 -0.13 -7.75 8.09
CA PRO A 57 -1.42 -7.93 8.76
C PRO A 57 -2.28 -9.01 8.09
N ILE A 58 -2.25 -9.09 6.76
CA ILE A 58 -2.97 -10.12 6.00
C ILE A 58 -2.45 -11.51 6.36
N LEU A 59 -1.12 -11.69 6.35
CA LEU A 59 -0.49 -12.97 6.68
C LEU A 59 -0.69 -13.36 8.13
N LEU A 60 -0.64 -12.41 9.06
CA LEU A 60 -0.94 -12.64 10.47
C LEU A 60 -2.38 -13.11 10.63
N ALA A 61 -3.34 -12.37 10.08
CA ALA A 61 -4.74 -12.75 10.16
C ALA A 61 -5.02 -14.11 9.49
N TYR A 62 -4.36 -14.38 8.37
CA TYR A 62 -4.43 -15.68 7.69
C TYR A 62 -3.91 -16.83 8.54
N ARG A 63 -2.75 -16.65 9.20
CA ARG A 63 -2.17 -17.65 10.12
C ARG A 63 -3.07 -17.91 11.31
N TYR A 64 -3.50 -16.86 12.01
CA TYR A 64 -4.41 -17.01 13.15
C TYR A 64 -5.75 -17.68 12.77
N THR A 65 -6.28 -17.40 11.57
CA THR A 65 -7.52 -18.04 11.11
C THR A 65 -7.31 -19.51 10.78
N ARG A 66 -6.14 -19.89 10.24
CA ARG A 66 -5.79 -21.30 9.97
C ARG A 66 -5.63 -22.12 11.25
N ASP A 67 -4.96 -21.57 12.26
CA ASP A 67 -4.74 -22.26 13.54
C ASP A 67 -6.03 -22.48 14.34
N THR A 68 -7.11 -21.76 13.99
CA THR A 68 -8.43 -21.90 14.64
C THR A 68 -9.29 -23.02 14.01
N GLN A 69 -8.87 -23.62 12.87
CA GLN A 69 -9.64 -24.68 12.18
C GLN A 69 -9.16 -26.11 12.46
N GLU A 70 -8.20 -26.30 13.38
CA GLU A 70 -7.91 -27.60 14.01
C GLU A 70 -8.54 -27.69 15.40
#